data_AF-A0A853CQX7-F1
#
_entry.id   AF-A0A853CQX7-F1
#
_cell.length_a   1.000
_cell.length_b   1.000
_cell.length_c   1.000
_cell.angle_alpha   90.00
_cell.angle_beta   90.00
_cell.angle_gamma   90.00
#
_symmetry.space_group_name_H-M   'P 1'
#
loop_
_entity.id
_entity.type
_entity.pdbx_description
1 polymer ?
#
loop_
_entity_poly.entity_id
_entity_poly.type
_entity_poly.pdbx_seq_one_letter_code
_entity_poly.pdbx_strand_id
1 'polypeptide(L)'
;MALLATAALAGCAVSGVGAGQDGWAPSPSYSGPVPEFSGPWASEFAEAYRSTTSEVVHTILAKGSITDRDYASVSSAYVQCMSNKGLKAVVTGQFGESTVEGDGDVNAANEACSADFSVISALRYSTSRNPQHLDENEIVVACLIKAKVAPPSYTAKNYAADLETQDFPFSTSVAGFLSCTSDPLGLSTSQ
;
A
#
# COMPACT_ATOMS: atom_id res chain seq x y z
N MET A 1 -32.01 -70.73 27.38
CA MET A 1 -30.67 -70.76 28.00
C MET A 1 -29.82 -69.73 27.28
N ALA A 2 -29.20 -68.82 28.05
CA ALA A 2 -28.24 -67.78 27.66
C ALA A 2 -28.73 -66.57 26.83
N LEU A 3 -28.92 -65.46 27.56
CA LEU A 3 -28.75 -64.08 27.10
C LEU A 3 -27.34 -63.87 26.52
N LEU A 4 -27.18 -62.90 25.61
CA LEU A 4 -26.05 -61.97 25.63
C LEU A 4 -26.44 -60.66 24.93
N ALA A 5 -26.59 -59.63 25.75
CA ALA A 5 -26.66 -58.23 25.34
C ALA A 5 -25.27 -57.72 24.96
N THR A 6 -25.18 -56.85 23.97
CA THR A 6 -24.02 -55.95 23.80
C THR A 6 -24.52 -54.56 23.47
N ALA A 7 -24.18 -53.63 24.37
CA ALA A 7 -24.52 -52.22 24.31
C ALA A 7 -23.36 -51.41 23.73
N ALA A 8 -23.74 -50.33 23.05
CA ALA A 8 -23.09 -49.03 22.92
C ALA A 8 -21.64 -48.95 22.39
N LEU A 9 -21.47 -48.17 21.32
CA LEU A 9 -20.45 -47.12 21.25
C LEU A 9 -21.05 -45.90 20.55
N ALA A 10 -21.06 -44.80 21.28
CA ALA A 10 -21.63 -43.52 20.93
C ALA A 10 -20.89 -42.89 19.74
N GLY A 11 -21.67 -42.29 18.82
CA GLY A 11 -21.13 -41.46 17.76
C GLY A 11 -20.55 -40.17 18.33
N CYS A 12 -19.23 -40.02 18.25
CA CYS A 12 -18.60 -38.72 18.40
C CYS A 12 -18.83 -37.91 17.12
N ALA A 13 -19.86 -37.07 17.13
CA ALA A 13 -19.92 -35.93 16.23
C ALA A 13 -18.79 -34.98 16.65
N VAL A 14 -17.69 -34.98 15.90
CA VAL A 14 -16.73 -33.87 16.00
C VAL A 14 -17.38 -32.68 15.29
N SER A 15 -18.08 -31.87 16.07
CA SER A 15 -18.39 -30.51 15.68
C SER A 15 -17.06 -29.82 15.48
N GLY A 16 -16.65 -29.67 14.22
CA GLY A 16 -15.56 -28.80 13.84
C GLY A 16 -15.91 -27.41 14.32
N VAL A 17 -15.35 -27.03 15.47
CA VAL A 17 -15.31 -25.65 15.93
C VAL A 17 -14.39 -24.95 14.93
N GLY A 18 -14.99 -24.43 13.86
CA GLY A 18 -14.31 -23.54 12.94
C GLY A 18 -13.79 -22.38 13.78
N ALA A 19 -12.47 -22.33 13.92
CA ALA A 19 -11.78 -21.21 14.49
C ALA A 19 -12.31 -19.94 13.80
N GLY A 20 -12.71 -18.96 14.60
CA GLY A 20 -13.08 -17.65 14.12
C GLY A 20 -11.94 -17.14 13.25
N GLN A 21 -12.20 -17.04 11.94
CA GLN A 21 -11.51 -16.06 11.15
C GLN A 21 -12.09 -14.74 11.64
N ASP A 22 -11.29 -13.99 12.40
CA ASP A 22 -11.44 -12.55 12.49
C ASP A 22 -11.26 -12.04 11.06
N GLY A 23 -12.35 -12.10 10.31
CA GLY A 23 -12.42 -11.62 8.96
C GLY A 23 -12.30 -10.11 9.05
N TRP A 24 -11.16 -9.58 8.62
CA TRP A 24 -11.09 -8.21 8.14
C TRP A 24 -12.22 -8.08 7.13
N ALA A 25 -13.33 -7.44 7.54
CA ALA A 25 -14.41 -7.13 6.64
C ALA A 25 -13.81 -6.23 5.56
N PRO A 26 -13.84 -6.62 4.27
CA PRO A 26 -13.27 -5.78 3.23
C PRO A 26 -13.92 -4.40 3.32
N SER A 27 -13.08 -3.36 3.34
CA SER A 27 -13.57 -1.98 3.33
C SER A 27 -14.57 -1.81 2.18
N PRO A 28 -15.67 -1.07 2.38
CA PRO A 28 -16.69 -0.93 1.35
C PRO A 28 -16.05 -0.32 0.10
N SER A 29 -16.11 -1.05 -1.02
CA SER A 29 -15.74 -0.54 -2.34
C SER A 29 -16.91 0.20 -2.96
N TYR A 30 -16.60 1.21 -3.78
CA TYR A 30 -17.59 2.01 -4.48
C TYR A 30 -18.13 1.26 -5.71
N SER A 31 -19.46 1.17 -5.80
CA SER A 31 -20.19 0.44 -6.85
C SER A 31 -20.90 1.34 -7.86
N GLY A 32 -20.75 2.66 -7.75
CA GLY A 32 -21.38 3.62 -8.65
C GLY A 32 -20.58 3.91 -9.93
N PRO A 33 -21.01 4.90 -10.72
CA PRO A 33 -20.32 5.31 -11.95
C PRO A 33 -18.90 5.80 -11.67
N VAL A 34 -17.94 5.29 -12.44
CA VAL A 34 -16.53 5.70 -12.38
C VAL A 34 -16.25 6.65 -13.56
N PRO A 35 -15.60 7.81 -13.34
CA PRO A 35 -15.19 8.70 -14.42
C PRO A 35 -14.29 7.99 -15.44
N GLU A 36 -14.32 8.47 -16.68
CA GLU A 36 -13.34 8.07 -17.68
C GLU A 36 -12.00 8.78 -17.40
N PHE A 37 -10.95 7.99 -17.21
CA PHE A 37 -9.59 8.49 -17.01
C PHE A 37 -8.78 8.33 -18.29
N SER A 38 -7.76 9.18 -18.47
CA SER A 38 -6.87 9.14 -19.64
C SER A 38 -5.41 9.20 -19.20
N GLY A 39 -4.50 8.78 -20.09
CA GLY A 39 -3.06 8.76 -19.84
C GLY A 39 -2.54 7.42 -19.31
N PRO A 40 -1.23 7.33 -19.03
CA PRO A 40 -0.56 6.07 -18.71
C PRO A 40 -1.06 5.38 -17.43
N TRP A 41 -1.62 6.16 -16.50
CA TRP A 41 -2.10 5.71 -15.18
C TRP A 41 -3.62 5.60 -15.08
N ALA A 42 -4.34 5.61 -16.22
CA ALA A 42 -5.81 5.68 -16.22
C ALA A 42 -6.47 4.52 -15.47
N SER A 43 -5.90 3.31 -15.54
CA SER A 43 -6.38 2.13 -14.82
C SER A 43 -6.31 2.31 -13.31
N GLU A 44 -5.19 2.84 -12.81
CA GLU A 44 -4.90 2.97 -11.38
C GLU A 44 -5.72 4.10 -10.76
N PHE A 45 -5.97 5.19 -11.50
CA PHE A 45 -6.95 6.20 -11.09
C PHE A 45 -8.37 5.62 -10.97
N ALA A 46 -8.78 4.77 -11.93
CA ALA A 46 -10.08 4.11 -11.88
C ALA A 46 -10.18 3.11 -10.72
N GLU A 47 -9.10 2.37 -10.44
CA GLU A 47 -9.03 1.44 -9.32
C GLU A 47 -9.08 2.16 -7.97
N ALA A 48 -8.25 3.20 -7.79
CA ALA A 48 -8.25 4.04 -6.58
C ALA A 48 -9.61 4.71 -6.35
N TYR A 49 -10.33 5.07 -7.42
CA TYR A 49 -11.68 5.62 -7.30
C TYR A 49 -12.67 4.56 -6.76
N ARG A 50 -12.56 3.30 -7.22
CA ARG A 50 -13.40 2.20 -6.74
C ARG A 50 -13.06 1.73 -5.33
N SER A 51 -11.81 1.90 -4.89
CA SER A 51 -11.33 1.37 -3.61
C SER A 51 -11.83 2.14 -2.37
N THR A 52 -12.53 3.25 -2.56
CA THR A 52 -12.99 4.12 -1.47
C THR A 52 -14.38 4.66 -1.73
N THR A 53 -15.11 4.96 -0.65
CA THR A 53 -16.38 5.69 -0.67
C THR A 53 -16.23 7.16 -0.27
N SER A 54 -15.00 7.64 -0.05
CA SER A 54 -14.73 9.03 0.33
C SER A 54 -14.99 10.00 -0.83
N GLU A 55 -15.94 10.92 -0.62
CA GLU A 55 -16.26 11.98 -1.59
C GLU A 55 -15.06 12.91 -1.83
N VAL A 56 -14.22 13.14 -0.82
CA VAL A 56 -13.01 13.96 -0.94
C VAL A 56 -12.01 13.28 -1.89
N VAL A 57 -11.79 11.97 -1.71
CA VAL A 57 -10.89 11.21 -2.59
C VAL A 57 -11.45 11.15 -4.01
N HIS A 58 -12.75 10.89 -4.19
CA HIS A 58 -13.39 10.93 -5.51
C HIS A 58 -13.22 12.27 -6.21
N THR A 59 -13.40 13.37 -5.48
CA THR A 59 -13.23 14.74 -6.00
C THR A 59 -11.80 15.01 -6.46
N ILE A 60 -10.80 14.52 -5.71
CA ILE A 60 -9.39 14.64 -6.10
C ILE A 60 -9.11 13.79 -7.34
N LEU A 61 -9.47 12.51 -7.30
CA LEU A 61 -9.14 11.55 -8.35
C LEU A 61 -9.82 11.90 -9.68
N ALA A 62 -11.07 12.39 -9.66
CA ALA A 62 -11.82 12.77 -10.87
C ALA A 62 -11.12 13.82 -11.75
N LYS A 63 -10.10 14.53 -11.23
CA LYS A 63 -9.27 15.46 -11.99
C LYS A 63 -8.25 14.76 -12.91
N GLY A 64 -8.04 13.45 -12.74
CA GLY A 64 -7.04 12.66 -13.47
C GLY A 64 -5.58 13.02 -13.15
N SER A 65 -5.36 13.84 -12.13
CA SER A 65 -4.04 14.25 -11.64
C SER A 65 -4.14 14.70 -10.18
N ILE A 66 -3.09 14.47 -9.39
CA ILE A 66 -3.04 14.82 -7.96
C ILE A 66 -2.07 15.98 -7.75
N THR A 67 -2.59 17.15 -7.39
CA THR A 67 -1.78 18.36 -7.17
C THR A 67 -1.23 18.44 -5.75
N ASP A 68 -0.26 19.33 -5.52
CA ASP A 68 0.31 19.58 -4.18
C ASP A 68 -0.75 20.04 -3.19
N ARG A 69 -1.75 20.77 -3.68
CA ARG A 69 -2.89 21.20 -2.88
C ARG A 69 -3.76 20.02 -2.46
N ASP A 70 -4.01 19.08 -3.37
CA ASP A 70 -4.79 17.87 -3.06
C ASP A 70 -4.09 17.04 -1.99
N TYR A 71 -2.77 16.84 -2.15
CA TYR A 71 -1.94 16.16 -1.16
C TYR A 71 -1.95 16.88 0.19
N ALA A 72 -1.70 18.19 0.21
CA ALA A 72 -1.72 18.97 1.45
C ALA A 72 -3.07 18.90 2.17
N SER A 73 -4.18 18.83 1.43
CA SER A 73 -5.52 18.69 2.00
C SER A 73 -5.68 17.38 2.77
N VAL A 74 -5.33 16.23 2.17
CA VAL A 74 -5.45 14.93 2.83
C VAL A 74 -4.42 14.74 3.94
N SER A 75 -3.21 15.28 3.78
CA SER A 75 -2.19 15.30 4.84
C SER A 75 -2.68 16.06 6.07
N SER A 76 -3.31 17.23 5.86
CA SER A 76 -3.85 18.04 6.96
C SER A 76 -5.00 17.32 7.68
N ALA A 77 -5.88 16.65 6.92
CA ALA A 77 -6.97 15.85 7.50
C ALA A 77 -6.44 14.68 8.34
N TYR A 78 -5.42 13.97 7.85
CA TYR A 78 -4.73 12.92 8.60
C TYR A 78 -4.13 13.45 9.90
N VAL A 79 -3.35 14.54 9.84
CA VAL A 79 -2.73 15.16 11.03
C VAL A 79 -3.78 15.59 12.06
N GLN A 80 -4.89 16.21 11.60
CA GLN A 80 -5.98 16.60 12.49
C GLN A 80 -6.65 15.39 13.15
N CYS A 81 -6.88 14.31 12.41
CA CYS A 81 -7.46 13.08 12.94
C CYS A 81 -6.56 12.45 14.02
N MET A 82 -5.25 12.38 13.76
CA MET A 82 -4.26 11.89 14.74
C MET A 82 -4.26 12.76 16.00
N SER A 83 -4.29 14.09 15.84
CA SER A 83 -4.36 15.03 16.96
C SER A 83 -5.62 14.83 17.81
N ASN A 84 -6.77 14.56 17.20
CA ASN A 84 -8.02 14.28 17.92
C ASN A 84 -7.95 12.97 18.73
N LYS A 85 -7.02 12.09 18.39
CA LYS A 85 -6.72 10.84 19.12
C LYS A 85 -5.59 10.99 20.14
N GLY A 86 -5.11 12.22 20.37
CA GLY A 86 -4.04 12.52 21.33
C GLY A 86 -2.63 12.23 20.81
N LEU A 87 -2.46 12.04 19.50
CA LEU A 87 -1.18 11.79 18.86
C LEU A 87 -0.75 13.00 18.03
N LYS A 88 0.53 13.36 18.13
CA LYS A 88 1.11 14.43 17.33
C LYS A 88 1.76 13.84 16.10
N ALA A 89 1.05 13.88 14.98
CA ALA A 89 1.57 13.47 13.68
C ALA A 89 2.13 14.65 12.88
N VAL A 90 3.22 14.43 12.17
CA VAL A 90 3.79 15.37 11.18
C VAL A 90 4.08 14.59 9.91
N VAL A 91 3.50 15.02 8.79
CA VAL A 91 3.86 14.48 7.46
C VAL A 91 5.16 15.16 7.03
N THR A 92 6.21 14.36 6.84
CA THR A 92 7.59 14.84 6.63
C THR A 92 8.06 14.63 5.20
N GLY A 93 7.46 13.72 4.46
CA GLY A 93 7.83 13.42 3.09
C GLY A 93 6.68 13.60 2.11
N GLN A 94 7.04 13.67 0.83
CA GLN A 94 6.09 13.80 -0.28
C GLN A 94 5.39 12.49 -0.63
N PHE A 95 5.75 11.39 0.04
CA PHE A 95 5.30 10.03 -0.27
C PHE A 95 4.51 9.39 0.87
N GLY A 96 4.11 10.18 1.87
CA GLY A 96 3.32 9.71 3.01
C GLY A 96 4.15 9.42 4.26
N GLU A 97 5.46 9.66 4.23
CA GLU A 97 6.31 9.58 5.41
C GLU A 97 5.80 10.51 6.49
N SER A 98 5.70 9.98 7.70
CA SER A 98 5.25 10.75 8.84
C SER A 98 5.97 10.32 10.11
N THR A 99 6.11 11.27 11.02
CA THR A 99 6.54 11.02 12.41
C THR A 99 5.33 11.17 13.31
N VAL A 100 5.16 10.23 14.25
CA VAL A 100 4.08 10.26 15.23
C VAL A 100 4.68 10.21 16.63
N GLU A 101 4.29 11.14 17.48
CA GLU A 101 4.67 11.21 18.89
C GLU A 101 3.42 11.10 19.80
N GLY A 102 3.58 10.45 20.95
CA GLY A 102 2.54 10.34 21.98
C GLY A 102 2.43 8.94 22.58
N ASP A 103 1.69 8.83 23.68
CA ASP A 103 1.55 7.57 24.45
C ASP A 103 0.33 6.74 24.02
N GLY A 104 -0.37 7.15 22.96
CA GLY A 104 -1.56 6.48 22.44
C GLY A 104 -1.25 5.29 21.53
N ASP A 105 -2.27 4.50 21.20
CA ASP A 105 -2.17 3.42 20.21
C ASP A 105 -2.04 4.01 18.80
N VAL A 106 -0.80 4.14 18.33
CA VAL A 106 -0.46 4.68 17.01
C VAL A 106 -1.06 3.85 15.88
N ASN A 107 -1.11 2.53 16.01
CA ASN A 107 -1.59 1.65 14.95
C ASN A 107 -3.10 1.79 14.78
N ALA A 108 -3.85 1.72 15.87
CA ALA A 108 -5.31 1.91 15.83
C ALA A 108 -5.69 3.33 15.36
N ALA A 109 -4.88 4.33 15.71
CA ALA A 109 -5.08 5.69 15.21
C ALA A 109 -4.81 5.81 13.71
N ASN A 110 -3.70 5.23 13.22
CA ASN A 110 -3.37 5.22 11.80
C ASN A 110 -4.43 4.50 10.97
N GLU A 111 -4.88 3.33 11.40
CA GLU A 111 -5.95 2.59 10.71
C GLU A 111 -7.21 3.44 10.56
N ALA A 112 -7.59 4.17 11.62
CA ALA A 112 -8.77 5.03 11.60
C ALA A 112 -8.59 6.35 10.84
N CYS A 113 -7.36 6.86 10.68
CA CYS A 113 -7.09 8.20 10.16
C CYS A 113 -6.49 8.23 8.75
N SER A 114 -5.92 7.13 8.27
CA SER A 114 -5.05 7.16 7.08
C SER A 114 -5.74 6.83 5.76
N ALA A 115 -6.97 6.33 5.75
CA ALA A 115 -7.60 5.78 4.53
C ALA A 115 -7.49 6.71 3.30
N ASP A 116 -7.97 7.95 3.42
CA ASP A 116 -7.93 8.94 2.33
C ASP A 116 -6.49 9.38 2.00
N PHE A 117 -5.67 9.55 3.04
CA PHE A 117 -4.29 9.95 2.90
C PHE A 117 -3.47 8.91 2.14
N SER A 118 -3.62 7.63 2.48
CA SER A 118 -2.92 6.50 1.88
C SER A 118 -3.25 6.32 0.40
N VAL A 119 -4.52 6.46 0.02
CA VAL A 119 -4.93 6.36 -1.40
C VAL A 119 -4.27 7.46 -2.23
N ILE A 120 -4.36 8.71 -1.77
CA ILE A 120 -3.84 9.87 -2.50
C ILE A 120 -2.30 9.91 -2.49
N SER A 121 -1.67 9.59 -1.35
CA SER A 121 -0.20 9.61 -1.23
C SER A 121 0.46 8.55 -2.12
N ALA A 122 -0.08 7.33 -2.13
CA ALA A 122 0.47 6.23 -2.93
C ALA A 122 0.37 6.52 -4.43
N LEU A 123 -0.82 6.91 -4.92
CA LEU A 123 -0.99 7.18 -6.36
C LEU A 123 -0.18 8.40 -6.80
N ARG A 124 -0.09 9.44 -5.97
CA ARG A 124 0.76 10.61 -6.23
C ARG A 124 2.23 10.22 -6.31
N TYR A 125 2.70 9.39 -5.38
CA TYR A 125 4.08 8.91 -5.38
C TYR A 125 4.41 8.20 -6.69
N SER A 126 3.62 7.19 -7.05
CA SER A 126 3.85 6.38 -8.24
C SER A 126 3.83 7.21 -9.53
N THR A 127 2.83 8.09 -9.67
CA THR A 127 2.70 8.97 -10.84
C THR A 127 3.81 10.00 -10.95
N SER A 128 4.36 10.47 -9.82
CA SER A 128 5.43 11.49 -9.82
C SER A 128 6.79 10.91 -10.23
N ARG A 129 7.14 9.72 -9.72
CA ARG A 129 8.43 9.06 -10.02
C ARG A 129 8.45 8.27 -11.32
N ASN A 130 7.28 7.88 -11.84
CA ASN A 130 7.13 7.11 -13.07
C ASN A 130 5.95 7.64 -13.91
N PRO A 131 6.05 8.87 -14.45
CA PRO A 131 4.93 9.52 -15.14
C PRO A 131 4.47 8.83 -16.43
N GLN A 132 5.34 8.00 -17.03
CA GLN A 132 5.04 7.25 -18.25
C GLN A 132 4.53 5.82 -17.97
N HIS A 133 4.38 5.44 -16.70
CA HIS A 133 3.97 4.10 -16.28
C HIS A 133 4.82 3.00 -16.95
N LEU A 134 6.14 3.21 -16.95
CA LEU A 134 7.10 2.22 -17.41
C LEU A 134 7.09 0.99 -16.47
N ASP A 135 7.58 -0.15 -16.94
CA ASP A 135 7.74 -1.33 -16.09
C ASP A 135 8.64 -0.99 -14.89
N GLU A 136 8.06 -1.10 -13.71
CA GLU A 136 8.69 -0.70 -12.45
C GLU A 136 9.98 -1.47 -12.18
N ASN A 137 9.98 -2.77 -12.48
CA ASN A 137 11.14 -3.63 -12.25
C ASN A 137 12.25 -3.31 -13.24
N GLU A 138 11.92 -3.01 -14.49
CA GLU A 138 12.88 -2.59 -15.51
C GLU A 138 13.59 -1.29 -15.13
N ILE A 139 12.84 -0.26 -14.73
CA ILE A 139 13.42 1.04 -14.39
C ILE A 139 14.25 0.98 -13.10
N VAL A 140 13.81 0.20 -12.10
CA VAL A 140 14.59 -0.01 -10.87
C VAL A 140 15.87 -0.78 -11.17
N VAL A 141 15.83 -1.87 -11.92
CA VAL A 141 17.04 -2.64 -12.28
C VAL A 141 18.01 -1.80 -13.09
N ALA A 142 17.53 -1.02 -14.06
CA ALA A 142 18.37 -0.12 -14.82
C ALA A 142 19.11 0.88 -13.91
N CYS A 143 18.41 1.44 -12.92
CA CYS A 143 19.02 2.31 -11.91
C CYS A 143 20.05 1.57 -11.06
N LEU A 144 19.71 0.38 -10.55
CA LEU A 144 20.61 -0.41 -9.68
C LEU A 144 21.92 -0.78 -10.39
N ILE A 145 21.86 -1.11 -11.69
CA ILE A 145 23.04 -1.36 -12.52
C ILE A 145 23.86 -0.09 -12.69
N LYS A 146 23.21 1.05 -13.01
CA LYS A 146 23.88 2.35 -13.14
C LYS A 146 24.57 2.79 -11.84
N ALA A 147 23.94 2.52 -10.69
CA ALA A 147 24.47 2.77 -9.36
C ALA A 147 25.51 1.74 -8.89
N LYS A 148 25.79 0.71 -9.70
CA LYS A 148 26.71 -0.41 -9.40
C LYS A 148 26.31 -1.22 -8.15
N VAL A 149 25.03 -1.22 -7.81
CA VAL A 149 24.46 -2.07 -6.75
C VAL A 149 24.24 -3.48 -7.27
N ALA A 150 23.66 -3.59 -8.47
CA ALA A 150 23.43 -4.86 -9.15
C ALA A 150 24.44 -5.08 -10.29
N PRO A 151 24.81 -6.34 -10.60
CA PRO A 151 25.67 -6.64 -11.75
C PRO A 151 24.93 -6.40 -13.09
N PRO A 152 25.65 -6.13 -14.19
CA PRO A 152 25.03 -5.88 -15.50
C PRO A 152 24.14 -7.00 -16.05
N SER A 153 24.30 -8.23 -15.56
CA SER A 153 23.48 -9.39 -15.93
C SER A 153 22.20 -9.53 -15.10
N TYR A 154 21.97 -8.65 -14.12
CA TYR A 154 20.76 -8.66 -13.30
C TYR A 154 19.57 -8.15 -14.12
N THR A 155 18.40 -8.77 -13.96
CA THR A 155 17.24 -8.52 -14.82
C THR A 155 16.01 -8.17 -14.00
N ALA A 156 15.00 -7.55 -14.63
CA ALA A 156 13.69 -7.30 -14.02
C ALA A 156 13.05 -8.58 -13.44
N LYS A 157 13.24 -9.73 -14.11
CA LYS A 157 12.76 -11.02 -13.62
C LYS A 157 13.48 -11.46 -12.34
N ASN A 158 14.79 -11.26 -12.25
CA ASN A 158 15.53 -11.55 -11.02
C ASN A 158 15.01 -10.65 -9.89
N TYR A 159 14.86 -9.36 -10.17
CA TYR A 159 14.34 -8.39 -9.19
C TYR A 159 12.94 -8.75 -8.69
N ALA A 160 12.03 -9.16 -9.57
CA ALA A 160 10.71 -9.63 -9.17
C ALA A 160 10.76 -10.88 -8.28
N ALA A 161 11.63 -11.85 -8.62
CA ALA A 161 11.80 -13.06 -7.81
C ALA A 161 12.41 -12.73 -6.42
N ASP A 162 13.41 -11.86 -6.39
CA ASP A 162 14.08 -11.45 -5.15
C ASP A 162 13.17 -10.60 -4.25
N LEU A 163 12.23 -9.83 -4.84
CA LEU A 163 11.16 -9.16 -4.12
C LEU A 163 10.18 -10.14 -3.46
N GLU A 164 9.84 -11.24 -4.14
CA GLU A 164 8.94 -12.26 -3.58
C GLU A 164 9.57 -12.99 -2.39
N THR A 165 10.87 -13.32 -2.51
CA THR A 165 11.61 -14.05 -1.47
C THR A 165 12.22 -13.14 -0.39
N GLN A 166 12.31 -11.84 -0.67
CA GLN A 166 13.08 -10.87 0.12
C GLN A 166 14.57 -11.24 0.23
N ASP A 167 15.11 -11.98 -0.74
CA ASP A 167 16.50 -12.45 -0.78
C ASP A 167 17.24 -11.85 -1.98
N PHE A 168 17.91 -10.72 -1.76
CA PHE A 168 18.66 -10.02 -2.80
C PHE A 168 20.14 -10.43 -2.81
N PRO A 169 20.76 -10.61 -3.99
CA PRO A 169 22.19 -10.94 -4.11
C PRO A 169 23.12 -9.75 -3.83
N PHE A 170 22.60 -8.63 -3.31
CA PHE A 170 23.31 -7.41 -2.98
C PHE A 170 22.67 -6.74 -1.77
N SER A 171 23.40 -5.81 -1.13
CA SER A 171 22.87 -5.09 0.02
C SER A 171 21.71 -4.15 -0.36
N THR A 172 20.60 -4.25 0.34
CA THR A 172 19.44 -3.36 0.21
C THR A 172 19.50 -2.13 1.11
N SER A 173 20.49 -2.05 2.02
CA SER A 173 20.67 -0.92 2.95
C SER A 173 21.58 0.18 2.42
N VAL A 174 22.15 0.01 1.22
CA VAL A 174 23.02 1.02 0.60
C VAL A 174 22.20 2.12 -0.06
N ALA A 175 22.72 3.35 -0.02
CA ALA A 175 22.05 4.53 -0.59
C ALA A 175 21.66 4.35 -2.07
N GLY A 176 22.46 3.62 -2.85
CA GLY A 176 22.14 3.30 -4.25
C GLY A 176 20.87 2.46 -4.39
N PHE A 177 20.63 1.50 -3.50
CA PHE A 177 19.40 0.70 -3.52
C PHE A 177 18.21 1.57 -3.14
N LEU A 178 18.30 2.30 -2.01
CA LEU A 178 17.23 3.15 -1.51
C LEU A 178 16.83 4.25 -2.50
N SER A 179 17.79 4.88 -3.17
CA SER A 179 17.51 5.88 -4.21
C SER A 179 16.90 5.26 -5.46
N CYS A 180 17.35 4.09 -5.90
CA CYS A 180 16.79 3.43 -7.08
C CYS A 180 15.39 2.87 -6.87
N THR A 181 15.03 2.44 -5.65
CA THR A 181 13.65 2.00 -5.37
C THR A 181 12.71 3.17 -5.12
N SER A 182 13.22 4.31 -4.65
CA SER A 182 12.42 5.52 -4.42
C SER A 182 12.24 6.38 -5.67
N ASP A 183 13.29 6.55 -6.47
CA ASP A 183 13.30 7.39 -7.67
C ASP A 183 14.21 6.79 -8.76
N PRO A 184 13.79 5.68 -9.40
CA PRO A 184 14.58 4.98 -10.41
C PRO A 184 14.91 5.83 -11.64
N LEU A 185 14.09 6.85 -11.92
CA LEU A 185 14.24 7.74 -13.07
C LEU A 185 14.99 9.04 -12.72
N GLY A 186 15.25 9.31 -11.45
CA GLY A 186 15.91 10.53 -10.99
C GLY A 186 15.10 11.80 -11.27
N LEU A 187 13.77 11.71 -11.20
CA LEU A 187 12.85 12.81 -11.49
C LEU A 187 12.54 13.67 -10.26
N SER A 188 12.77 13.14 -9.06
CA SER A 188 12.64 13.90 -7.83
C SER A 188 13.81 14.88 -7.78
N THR A 189 13.53 16.18 -7.89
CA THR A 189 14.54 17.21 -7.65
C THR A 189 15.07 17.00 -6.23
N SER A 190 16.37 16.73 -6.10
CA SER A 190 17.04 16.66 -4.79
C SER A 190 16.68 17.91 -3.98
N GLN A 191 15.99 17.72 -2.86
CA GLN A 191 15.92 18.72 -1.80
C GLN A 191 17.11 18.51 -0.86
#